data_AF-A0A6P1M7K1-F1
#
_entry.id   AF-A0A6P1M7K1-F1
#
_cell.length_a   1.000
_cell.length_b   1.000
_cell.length_c   1.000
_cell.angle_alpha   90.00
_cell.angle_beta   90.00
_cell.angle_gamma   90.00
#
_symmetry.space_group_name_H-M   'P 1'
#
loop_
_entity.id
_entity.type
_entity.pdbx_description
1 polymer ?
#
loop_
_entity_poly.entity_id
_entity_poly.type
_entity_poly.pdbx_seq_one_letter_code
_entity_poly.pdbx_strand_id
1 'polypeptide(L)'
;MNTDHKPVRKCHDCGLNLFDHCGIYDMPREMWKHRTCPGYKNQELLDTYNEIQARSQVNEHKQKRREVARARATEPHHQERLPLANR
;
A
#
# COMPACT_ATOMS: atom_id res chain seq x y z
N MET A 1 9.40 8.60 -23.61
CA MET A 1 7.97 8.83 -23.29
C MET A 1 7.92 9.32 -21.85
N ASN A 2 7.23 10.43 -21.55
CA ASN A 2 7.12 10.93 -20.17
C ASN A 2 6.19 10.02 -19.38
N THR A 3 6.75 9.12 -18.58
CA THR A 3 6.07 8.16 -17.69
C THR A 3 5.64 8.82 -16.39
N ASP A 4 5.10 10.04 -16.47
CA ASP A 4 4.66 10.75 -15.27
C ASP A 4 3.38 10.11 -14.74
N HIS A 5 3.53 9.30 -13.69
CA HIS A 5 2.43 8.80 -12.85
C HIS A 5 1.63 9.93 -12.20
N LYS A 6 2.21 11.14 -12.19
CA LYS A 6 1.62 12.31 -11.56
C LYS A 6 0.28 12.71 -12.20
N PRO A 7 -0.81 12.78 -11.41
CA PRO A 7 -2.11 13.22 -11.87
C PRO A 7 -2.05 14.61 -12.51
N VAL A 8 -2.88 14.84 -13.52
CA VAL A 8 -3.02 16.17 -14.11
C VAL A 8 -3.73 17.12 -13.15
N ARG A 9 -3.56 18.43 -13.34
CA ARG A 9 -4.22 19.47 -12.52
C ARG A 9 -5.74 19.30 -12.42
N LYS A 10 -6.39 18.71 -13.45
CA LYS A 10 -7.83 18.43 -13.47
C LYS A 10 -8.26 17.31 -12.53
N CYS A 11 -7.34 16.49 -12.03
CA CYS A 11 -7.65 15.43 -11.07
C CYS A 11 -7.90 15.95 -9.64
N HIS A 12 -7.73 17.25 -9.38
CA HIS A 12 -7.81 17.82 -8.03
C HIS A 12 -9.10 17.46 -7.28
N ASP A 13 -10.22 17.34 -8.00
CA ASP A 13 -11.54 17.07 -7.41
C ASP A 13 -11.97 15.60 -7.55
N CYS A 14 -11.06 14.71 -7.96
CA CYS A 14 -11.32 13.29 -8.14
C CYS A 14 -10.98 12.51 -6.87
N GLY A 15 -11.88 11.66 -6.37
CA GLY A 15 -11.62 10.80 -5.20
C GLY A 15 -10.48 9.79 -5.41
N LEU A 16 -10.09 9.53 -6.66
CA LEU A 16 -8.98 8.64 -7.03
C LEU A 16 -7.64 9.37 -7.18
N ASN A 17 -7.59 10.67 -6.86
CA ASN A 17 -6.37 11.46 -6.89
C ASN A 17 -5.62 11.35 -5.56
N LEU A 18 -4.47 10.68 -5.58
CA LEU A 18 -3.61 10.50 -4.41
C LEU A 18 -2.48 11.55 -4.37
N PHE A 19 -2.58 12.60 -5.18
CA PHE A 19 -1.62 13.71 -5.39
C PHE A 19 -0.34 13.33 -6.14
N ASP A 20 0.22 12.16 -5.86
CA ASP A 20 1.43 11.62 -6.49
C ASP A 20 1.11 10.63 -7.62
N HIS A 21 0.03 9.85 -7.49
CA HIS A 21 -0.47 8.91 -8.50
C HIS A 21 -2.01 8.84 -8.52
N CYS A 22 -2.57 8.08 -9.46
CA CYS A 22 -3.99 7.74 -9.46
C CYS A 22 -4.18 6.34 -8.87
N GLY A 23 -5.23 6.15 -8.05
CA GLY A 23 -5.48 4.86 -7.41
C GLY A 23 -5.85 3.72 -8.37
N ILE A 24 -6.21 4.02 -9.62
CA ILE A 24 -6.66 3.02 -10.62
C ILE A 24 -5.75 2.97 -11.85
N TYR A 25 -5.32 4.12 -12.37
CA TYR A 25 -4.55 4.19 -13.60
C TYR A 25 -3.10 4.52 -13.33
N ASP A 26 -2.19 3.67 -13.81
CA ASP A 26 -0.74 3.93 -13.71
C ASP A 26 -0.33 5.22 -14.41
N MET A 27 -1.00 5.55 -15.52
CA MET A 27 -0.71 6.72 -16.34
C MET A 27 -1.94 7.63 -16.47
N PRO A 28 -2.28 8.42 -15.43
CA PRO A 28 -3.46 9.26 -15.44
C PRO A 28 -3.42 10.28 -16.59
N ARG A 29 -2.25 10.80 -16.96
CA ARG A 29 -2.09 11.76 -18.08
C ARG A 29 -2.60 11.21 -19.41
N GLU A 30 -2.40 9.92 -19.68
CA GLU A 30 -2.85 9.31 -20.93
C GLU A 30 -4.37 9.21 -21.01
N MET A 31 -5.03 9.03 -19.86
CA MET A 31 -6.48 8.97 -19.80
C MET A 31 -7.12 10.31 -20.18
N TRP A 32 -6.40 11.43 -20.04
CA TRP A 32 -6.88 12.77 -20.40
C TRP A 32 -6.61 13.17 -21.87
N LYS A 33 -6.17 12.26 -22.75
CA LYS A 33 -5.89 12.55 -24.18
C LYS A 33 -7.06 13.25 -24.89
N HIS A 34 -8.30 12.88 -24.57
CA HIS A 34 -9.51 13.48 -25.14
C HIS A 34 -10.17 14.53 -24.22
N ARG A 35 -9.40 15.12 -23.30
CA ARG A 35 -9.86 16.09 -22.27
C ARG A 35 -10.84 15.54 -21.24
N THR A 36 -11.16 14.26 -21.28
CA THR A 36 -12.03 13.54 -20.34
C THR A 36 -11.28 12.33 -19.78
N CYS A 37 -11.43 12.03 -18.49
CA CYS A 37 -10.87 10.81 -17.89
C CYS A 37 -12.02 9.87 -17.46
N PRO A 38 -11.99 8.57 -17.77
CA PRO A 38 -13.05 7.63 -17.40
C PRO A 38 -13.23 7.47 -15.88
N GLY A 39 -12.17 7.70 -15.11
CA GLY A 39 -12.20 7.66 -13.65
C GLY A 39 -12.55 8.98 -12.97
N TYR A 40 -12.67 10.09 -13.72
CA TYR A 40 -12.95 11.38 -13.11
C TYR A 40 -14.38 11.41 -12.55
N LYS A 41 -14.50 11.53 -11.22
CA LYS A 41 -15.78 11.51 -10.48
C LYS A 41 -16.61 10.23 -10.70
N ASN A 42 -15.96 9.13 -11.05
CA ASN A 42 -16.64 7.84 -11.17
C ASN A 42 -16.70 7.16 -9.79
N GLN A 43 -17.91 7.05 -9.24
CA GLN A 43 -18.15 6.49 -7.91
C GLN A 43 -17.85 4.98 -7.86
N GLU A 44 -18.20 4.23 -8.90
CA GLU A 44 -17.97 2.78 -8.95
C GLU A 44 -16.48 2.43 -8.86
N LEU A 45 -15.64 3.20 -9.57
CA LEU A 45 -14.18 3.03 -9.52
C LEU A 45 -13.59 3.44 -8.17
N LEU A 46 -14.17 4.46 -7.53
CA LEU A 46 -13.77 4.87 -6.19
C LEU A 46 -14.10 3.79 -5.15
N ASP A 47 -15.29 3.22 -5.22
CA ASP A 47 -15.74 2.16 -4.30
C ASP A 47 -14.87 0.91 -4.48
N THR A 48 -14.60 0.52 -5.73
CA THR A 48 -13.69 -0.59 -6.06
C THR A 48 -12.30 -0.37 -5.46
N TYR A 49 -11.75 0.84 -5.58
CA TYR A 49 -10.45 1.19 -5.00
C TYR A 49 -10.45 1.06 -3.46
N ASN A 50 -11.50 1.58 -2.81
CA ASN A 50 -11.65 1.52 -1.36
C ASN A 50 -11.74 0.08 -0.85
N GLU A 51 -12.46 -0.80 -1.55
CA GLU A 51 -12.55 -2.23 -1.22
C GLU A 51 -11.19 -2.93 -1.33
N ILE A 52 -10.45 -2.66 -2.41
CA ILE A 52 -9.10 -3.21 -2.61
C ILE A 52 -8.18 -2.75 -1.47
N GLN A 53 -8.21 -1.47 -1.12
CA GLN A 53 -7.39 -0.93 -0.04
C GLN A 53 -7.73 -1.52 1.32
N ALA A 54 -9.03 -1.62 1.64
CA ALA A 54 -9.48 -2.24 2.88
C ALA A 54 -9.00 -3.70 3.00
N ARG A 55 -9.01 -4.46 1.90
CA ARG A 55 -8.51 -5.85 1.88
C ARG A 55 -6.99 -5.95 2.03
N SER A 56 -6.24 -4.99 1.49
CA SER A 56 -4.78 -4.96 1.59
C SER A 56 -4.31 -4.74 3.03
N GLN A 57 -4.90 -3.76 3.71
CA GLN A 57 -4.52 -3.37 5.08
C GLN A 57 -4.69 -4.50 6.12
N VAL A 58 -5.73 -5.33 5.97
CA VAL A 58 -6.01 -6.45 6.89
C VAL A 58 -4.89 -7.51 6.87
N ASN A 59 -4.19 -7.67 5.76
CA ASN A 59 -3.23 -8.75 5.57
C ASN A 59 -1.79 -8.35 5.88
N GLU A 60 -1.40 -7.10 5.60
CA GLU A 60 -0.01 -6.65 5.71
C GLU A 60 0.51 -6.70 7.17
N HIS A 61 -0.26 -6.18 8.13
CA HIS A 61 0.13 -6.21 9.55
C HIS A 61 0.24 -7.65 10.09
N LYS A 62 -0.63 -8.54 9.64
CA LYS A 62 -0.61 -9.95 10.05
C LYS A 62 0.59 -10.68 9.45
N GLN A 63 0.93 -10.40 8.20
CA GLN A 63 2.10 -10.96 7.53
C GLN A 63 3.40 -10.47 8.16
N LYS A 64 3.55 -9.16 8.39
CA LYS A 64 4.71 -8.58 9.10
C LYS A 64 4.91 -9.22 10.48
N ARG A 65 3.85 -9.39 11.27
CA ARG A 65 3.95 -10.10 12.57
C ARG A 65 4.42 -11.54 12.42
N ARG A 66 3.92 -12.27 11.42
CA ARG A 66 4.33 -13.66 11.15
C ARG A 66 5.79 -13.76 10.68
N GLU A 67 6.27 -12.80 9.91
CA GLU A 67 7.68 -12.73 9.48
C GLU A 67 8.60 -12.45 10.66
N VAL A 68 8.28 -11.46 11.49
CA VAL A 68 9.04 -11.18 12.72
C VAL A 68 9.05 -12.38 13.66
N ALA A 69 7.91 -13.05 13.85
CA ALA A 69 7.84 -14.26 14.66
C ALA A 69 8.69 -15.41 14.09
N ARG A 70 8.68 -15.61 12.77
CA ARG A 70 9.54 -16.60 12.09
C ARG A 70 11.02 -16.29 12.26
N ALA A 71 11.42 -15.01 12.12
CA ALA A 71 12.79 -14.58 12.32
C ALA A 71 13.26 -14.79 13.78
N ARG A 72 12.40 -14.54 14.76
CA ARG A 72 12.71 -14.79 16.18
C ARG A 72 12.75 -16.27 16.53
N ALA A 73 11.94 -17.10 15.88
CA ALA A 73 11.93 -18.55 16.12
C ALA A 73 13.25 -19.24 15.74
N THR A 74 14.04 -18.63 14.84
CA THR A 74 15.37 -19.13 14.47
C THR A 74 16.49 -18.67 15.40
N GLU A 75 16.22 -17.79 16.36
CA GLU A 75 17.21 -17.40 17.36
C GLU A 75 17.34 -18.50 18.44
N PRO A 76 18.55 -18.99 18.73
CA PRO A 76 18.75 -19.95 19.79
C PRO A 76 18.43 -19.31 21.15
N HIS A 77 17.30 -19.69 21.75
CA HIS A 77 16.85 -19.27 23.08
C HIS A 77 17.63 -19.89 24.25
N HIS A 78 18.87 -20.33 24.04
CA HIS A 78 19.68 -20.91 25.10
C HIS A 78 20.35 -19.79 25.91
N GLN A 79 19.61 -19.23 26.87
CA GLN A 79 20.25 -18.56 27.99
C GLN A 79 20.86 -19.64 28.88
N GLU A 80 22.17 -19.85 28.73
CA GLU A 80 22.97 -20.60 29.68
C GLU A 80 22.70 -20.02 31.09
N ARG A 81 22.02 -20.79 31.94
CA ARG A 81 21.98 -20.47 33.37
C ARG A 81 23.40 -20.63 33.89
N LEU A 82 24.12 -19.52 34.04
CA LEU A 82 25.36 -19.51 34.78
C LEU A 82 25.09 -20.09 36.18
N PRO A 83 25.86 -21.11 36.62
CA PRO A 83 25.66 -21.70 37.93
C PRO A 83 25.91 -20.62 38.99
N LEU A 84 24.94 -20.41 39.88
CA LEU A 84 25.08 -19.55 41.04
C LEU A 84 26.25 -20.08 41.88
N ALA A 85 27.33 -19.30 41.97
CA ALA A 85 28.45 -19.60 42.85
C ALA A 85 27.96 -19.57 44.30
N ASN A 86 27.91 -20.74 44.95
CA ASN A 86 27.65 -20.83 46.38
C ASN A 86 28.79 -20.16 47.16
N ARG A 87 28.43 -19.17 47.98
CA ARG A 87 29.31 -18.54 48.99
C ARG A 87 29.19 -19.26 50.32
#